data_AF-A0A7C3P2Y5-F1
#
_entry.id   AF-A0A7C3P2Y5-F1
#
_cell.length_a   1.000
_cell.length_b   1.000
_cell.length_c   1.000
_cell.angle_alpha   90.00
_cell.angle_beta   90.00
_cell.angle_gamma   90.00
#
_symmetry.space_group_name_H-M   'P 1'
#
loop_
_entity.id
_entity.type
_entity.pdbx_description
1 polymer ?
#
loop_
_entity_poly.entity_id
_entity_poly.type
_entity_poly.pdbx_seq_one_letter_code
_entity_poly.pdbx_strand_id
1 'polypeptide(L)'
;MAQIKILKTDSRGRIVLPPPFSKEALFEYAVKGDQIILYPVRTVRKYPDMSDLPVEELSPDGMEKEKKVNTDTRPGIVASTPSEALKKMKK
;
A
#
# COMPACT_ATOMS: atom_id res chain seq x y z
N MET A 1 -7.15 -14.40 -31.75
CA MET A 1 -6.52 -14.29 -30.41
C MET A 1 -5.33 -15.23 -30.38
N ALA A 2 -4.11 -14.73 -30.17
CA ALA A 2 -2.91 -15.56 -30.21
C ALA A 2 -2.70 -16.28 -28.86
N GLN A 3 -2.67 -17.60 -28.88
CA GLN A 3 -2.35 -18.41 -27.70
C GLN A 3 -0.83 -18.51 -27.59
N ILE A 4 -0.25 -17.96 -26.51
CA ILE A 4 1.19 -17.99 -26.28
C ILE A 4 1.47 -19.05 -25.21
N LYS A 5 2.21 -20.10 -25.59
CA LYS A 5 2.62 -21.17 -24.67
C LYS A 5 3.87 -20.73 -23.91
N ILE A 6 3.73 -20.44 -22.62
CA ILE A 6 4.86 -20.18 -21.72
C ILE A 6 5.27 -21.53 -21.12
N LEU A 7 6.41 -22.07 -21.58
CA LEU A 7 6.86 -23.43 -21.25
C LEU A 7 7.92 -23.46 -20.14
N LYS A 8 8.47 -22.31 -19.74
CA LYS A 8 9.58 -22.25 -18.79
C LYS A 8 9.48 -21.02 -17.90
N THR A 9 9.49 -21.24 -16.59
CA THR A 9 9.72 -20.22 -15.58
C THR A 9 11.21 -20.16 -15.24
N ASP A 10 11.67 -19.02 -14.74
CA ASP A 10 13.01 -18.96 -14.16
C ASP A 10 13.08 -19.70 -12.81
N SER A 11 14.26 -19.71 -12.17
CA SER A 11 14.48 -20.36 -10.87
C SER A 11 13.65 -19.80 -9.71
N ARG A 12 12.98 -18.65 -9.91
CA ARG A 12 12.09 -18.01 -8.94
C ARG A 12 10.62 -18.07 -9.36
N GLY A 13 10.29 -18.84 -10.40
CA GLY A 13 8.91 -18.96 -10.89
C GLY A 13 8.43 -17.76 -11.71
N ARG A 14 9.32 -16.85 -12.13
CA ARG A 14 8.94 -15.68 -12.94
C ARG A 14 8.73 -16.08 -14.40
N ILE A 15 7.73 -15.47 -15.02
CA ILE A 15 7.41 -15.60 -16.44
C ILE A 15 7.77 -14.32 -17.19
N VAL A 16 8.24 -14.47 -18.43
CA VAL A 16 8.41 -13.32 -19.33
C VAL A 16 7.07 -13.08 -20.03
N LEU A 17 6.52 -11.88 -19.86
CA LEU A 17 5.26 -11.51 -20.50
C LEU A 17 5.45 -11.28 -22.01
N PRO A 18 4.46 -11.64 -22.83
CA PRO A 18 4.49 -11.35 -24.26
C PRO A 18 4.60 -9.85 -24.58
N PRO A 19 5.12 -9.46 -25.76
CA PRO A 19 5.28 -8.06 -26.15
C PRO A 19 4.05 -7.17 -25.97
N PRO A 20 2.80 -7.62 -26.28
CA PRO A 20 1.60 -6.82 -26.05
C PRO A 20 1.36 -6.41 -24.58
N PHE A 21 1.88 -7.19 -23.64
CA PHE A 21 1.70 -7.01 -22.19
C PHE A 21 2.96 -6.47 -21.50
N SER A 22 4.03 -6.22 -22.25
CA SER A 22 5.33 -5.79 -21.71
C SER A 22 5.32 -4.42 -21.04
N LYS A 23 4.34 -3.56 -21.37
CA LYS A 23 4.19 -2.20 -20.83
C LYS A 23 3.24 -2.13 -19.62
N GLU A 24 2.57 -3.22 -19.29
CA GLU A 24 1.63 -3.26 -18.17
C GLU A 24 2.41 -3.39 -16.86
N ALA A 25 2.11 -2.51 -15.90
CA ALA A 25 2.87 -2.43 -14.65
C ALA A 25 2.44 -3.48 -13.62
N LEU A 26 1.15 -3.82 -13.59
CA LEU A 26 0.53 -4.66 -12.56
C LEU A 26 -0.53 -5.57 -13.17
N PHE A 27 -0.58 -6.80 -12.66
CA PHE A 27 -1.61 -7.78 -12.98
C PHE A 27 -2.22 -8.32 -11.70
N GLU A 28 -3.53 -8.42 -11.67
CA GLU A 28 -4.23 -9.31 -10.74
C GLU A 28 -4.23 -10.71 -11.34
N TYR A 29 -4.08 -11.74 -10.50
CA TYR A 29 -4.14 -13.13 -10.97
C TYR A 29 -5.27 -13.89 -10.30
N ALA A 30 -5.89 -14.79 -11.06
CA ALA A 30 -6.85 -15.76 -10.57
C ALA A 30 -6.42 -17.16 -11.00
N VAL A 31 -6.55 -18.13 -10.08
CA VAL A 31 -6.29 -19.54 -10.38
C VAL A 31 -7.63 -20.23 -10.63
N LYS A 32 -7.80 -20.83 -11.80
CA LYS A 32 -8.98 -21.64 -12.16
C LYS A 32 -8.52 -23.01 -12.63
N GLY A 33 -8.59 -23.99 -11.73
CA GLY A 33 -8.00 -25.32 -11.96
C GLY A 33 -6.50 -25.19 -12.22
N ASP A 34 -6.06 -25.71 -13.37
CA ASP A 34 -4.64 -25.71 -13.77
C ASP A 34 -4.23 -24.44 -14.56
N GLN A 35 -5.10 -23.42 -14.60
CA GLN A 35 -4.85 -22.19 -15.33
C GLN A 35 -4.65 -21.00 -14.40
N ILE A 36 -3.59 -20.23 -14.65
CA ILE A 36 -3.39 -18.90 -14.07
C ILE A 36 -3.86 -17.87 -15.10
N ILE A 37 -4.83 -17.04 -14.71
CA ILE A 37 -5.38 -15.97 -15.54
C ILE A 37 -4.85 -14.64 -14.99
N LEU A 38 -4.25 -13.82 -15.84
CA LEU A 38 -3.72 -12.50 -15.48
C LEU A 38 -4.61 -11.39 -16.06
N TYR A 39 -5.06 -10.48 -15.21
CA TYR A 39 -5.87 -9.32 -15.55
C TYR A 39 -5.05 -8.03 -15.41
N PRO A 40 -4.82 -7.26 -16.48
CA PRO A 40 -4.07 -6.01 -16.39
C PRO A 40 -4.84 -5.00 -15.52
N VAL A 41 -4.15 -4.45 -14.52
CA VAL A 41 -4.73 -3.48 -13.58
C VAL A 41 -4.73 -2.10 -14.25
N ARG A 42 -5.87 -1.71 -14.82
CA ARG A 42 -6.03 -0.40 -15.49
C ARG A 42 -6.08 0.78 -14.52
N THR A 43 -6.43 0.53 -13.27
CA THR A 43 -6.48 1.54 -12.22
C THR A 43 -5.89 0.94 -10.97
N VAL A 44 -4.75 1.47 -10.53
CA VAL A 44 -4.39 1.39 -9.11
C VAL A 44 -5.58 2.02 -8.38
N ARG A 45 -6.43 1.22 -7.72
CA ARG A 45 -7.41 1.77 -6.79
C ARG A 45 -6.59 2.53 -5.75
N LYS A 46 -6.50 3.86 -5.89
CA LYS A 46 -5.81 4.73 -4.93
C LYS A 46 -6.33 4.51 -3.51
N TYR A 47 -7.57 4.02 -3.39
CA TYR A 47 -8.20 3.57 -2.18
C TYR A 47 -8.70 2.14 -2.40
N PRO A 48 -8.07 1.12 -1.80
CA PRO A 48 -8.66 -0.20 -1.75
C PRO A 48 -10.05 -0.13 -1.10
N ASP A 49 -10.90 -1.08 -1.45
CA ASP A 49 -12.20 -1.18 -0.80
C ASP A 49 -11.97 -1.62 0.65
N MET A 50 -12.24 -0.72 1.59
CA MET A 50 -12.00 -0.95 3.02
C MET A 50 -13.23 -1.55 3.71
N SER A 51 -14.27 -1.92 2.96
CA SER A 51 -15.55 -2.42 3.49
C SER A 51 -15.40 -3.73 4.28
N ASP A 52 -14.38 -4.52 3.98
CA ASP A 52 -14.12 -5.82 4.62
C ASP A 52 -13.18 -5.72 5.84
N LEU A 53 -12.64 -4.53 6.12
CA LEU A 53 -11.79 -4.34 7.30
C LEU A 53 -12.65 -4.11 8.54
N PRO A 54 -12.29 -4.71 9.68
CA PRO A 54 -12.95 -4.41 10.93
C PRO A 54 -12.76 -2.92 11.24
N VAL A 55 -13.87 -2.21 11.38
CA VAL A 55 -13.87 -0.84 11.91
C VAL A 55 -13.60 -0.97 13.40
N GLU A 56 -12.34 -0.85 13.81
CA GLU A 56 -12.03 -0.66 15.22
C GLU A 56 -12.52 0.74 15.63
N GLU A 57 -13.69 0.79 16.27
CA GLU A 57 -14.15 2.00 16.93
C GLU A 57 -13.17 2.31 18.07
N LEU A 58 -12.44 3.41 17.93
CA LEU A 58 -11.58 3.91 19.00
C LEU A 58 -12.43 4.17 20.24
N SER A 59 -11.92 3.74 21.40
CA SER A 59 -12.51 4.11 22.68
C SER A 59 -12.71 5.64 22.78
N PRO A 60 -13.71 6.13 23.53
CA PRO A 60 -13.95 7.57 23.68
C PRO A 60 -12.70 8.37 24.06
N ASP A 61 -11.90 7.84 25.00
CA ASP A 61 -10.62 8.42 25.41
C ASP A 61 -9.59 8.46 24.28
N GLY A 62 -9.61 7.46 23.39
CA GLY A 62 -8.76 7.39 22.20
C GLY A 62 -9.14 8.45 21.17
N MET A 63 -10.43 8.60 20.90
CA MET A 63 -10.95 9.64 20.00
C MET A 63 -10.58 11.05 20.48
N GLU A 64 -10.71 11.33 21.79
CA GLU A 64 -10.34 12.63 22.35
C GLU A 64 -8.83 12.91 22.25
N LYS A 65 -7.99 11.91 22.53
CA LYS A 65 -6.53 12.02 22.40
C LYS A 65 -6.10 12.27 20.96
N GLU A 66 -6.63 11.51 20.01
CA GLU A 66 -6.32 11.69 18.60
C GLU A 66 -6.80 13.04 18.07
N LYS A 67 -8.02 13.45 18.42
CA LYS A 67 -8.53 14.77 18.05
C LYS A 67 -7.60 15.86 18.56
N LYS A 68 -7.17 15.78 19.83
CA LYS A 68 -6.25 16.74 20.45
C LYS A 68 -4.90 16.81 19.72
N VAL A 69 -4.35 15.68 19.28
CA VAL A 69 -3.09 15.62 18.52
C VAL A 69 -3.27 16.17 17.10
N ASN A 70 -4.34 15.77 16.40
CA ASN A 70 -4.56 16.14 15.01
C ASN A 70 -4.97 17.62 14.84
N THR A 71 -5.57 18.23 15.86
CA THR A 71 -5.86 19.67 15.88
C THR A 71 -4.74 20.50 16.52
N ASP A 72 -3.61 19.89 16.90
CA ASP A 72 -2.50 20.62 17.49
C ASP A 72 -1.84 21.54 16.46
N THR A 73 -2.02 22.83 16.62
CA THR A 73 -1.46 23.87 15.75
C THR A 73 -0.12 24.40 16.25
N ARG A 74 0.44 23.82 17.33
CA ARG A 74 1.73 24.27 17.88
C ARG A 74 2.83 24.09 16.83
N PRO A 75 3.71 25.08 16.64
CA PRO A 75 4.82 24.95 15.70
C PRO A 75 5.76 23.83 16.17
N GLY A 76 6.20 23.01 15.24
CA GLY A 76 7.19 21.97 15.50
C GLY A 76 8.51 22.55 16.00
N ILE A 77 9.14 21.89 16.97
CA ILE A 77 10.46 22.28 17.46
C ILE A 77 11.52 21.69 16.54
N VAL A 78 12.25 22.55 15.82
CA VAL A 78 13.42 22.13 15.03
C VAL A 78 14.66 22.14 15.92
N ALA A 79 15.29 20.97 16.10
CA ALA A 79 16.52 20.80 16.87
C ALA A 79 17.39 19.70 16.25
N SER A 80 18.70 19.79 16.46
CA SER A 80 19.65 18.81 15.92
C SER A 80 19.72 17.52 16.75
N THR A 81 19.34 17.60 18.03
CA THR A 81 19.34 16.46 18.96
C THR A 81 18.13 16.48 19.90
N PRO A 82 17.72 15.33 20.47
CA PRO A 82 16.63 15.27 21.44
C PRO A 82 16.85 16.14 22.69
N SER A 83 18.08 16.21 23.19
CA SER A 83 18.44 17.03 24.36
C SER A 83 18.27 18.54 24.10
N GLU A 84 18.55 18.99 22.87
CA GLU A 84 18.30 20.38 22.45
C GLU A 84 16.80 20.67 22.27
N ALA A 85 16.05 19.70 21.73
CA ALA A 85 14.59 19.82 21.63
C ALA A 85 13.95 19.99 23.01
N LEU A 86 14.38 19.21 24.01
CA LEU A 86 13.90 19.31 25.39
C LEU A 86 14.22 20.66 26.05
N LYS A 87 15.39 21.25 25.76
CA LYS A 87 15.74 22.60 26.24
C LYS A 87 14.85 23.68 25.61
N LYS A 88 14.51 23.55 24.32
CA LYS A 88 13.61 24.47 23.60
C LYS A 88 12.14 24.30 24.01
N MET A 89 11.74 23.11 24.45
CA MET A 89 10.38 22.83 24.95
C MET A 89 10.10 23.41 26.34
N LYS A 90 11.14 23.64 27.16
CA LYS A 90 11.05 24.21 28.52
C LYS A 90 11.07 25.75 28.54
N LYS A 91 11.25 26.40 27.39
CA LYS A 91 11.23 27.85 27.22
C LYS A 91 9.87 28.28 26.69
#